data_AF-C4J9D0-F1
#
_entry.id   AF-C4J9D0-F1
#
_cell.length_a   1.000
_cell.length_b   1.000
_cell.length_c   1.000
_cell.angle_alpha   90.00
_cell.angle_beta   90.00
_cell.angle_gamma   90.00
#
_symmetry.space_group_name_H-M   'P 1'
#
loop_
_entity.id
_entity.type
_entity.pdbx_description
1 polymer ?
#
loop_
_entity_poly.entity_id
_entity_poly.type
_entity_poly.pdbx_seq_one_letter_code
_entity_poly.pdbx_strand_id
1 'polypeptide(L)'
;MAASKALKLAHGEWYEHCIREHAAIHALELEKSSSSTDAQTRATFSLIIGYLADHCNLPTRELLSRRFCQNIKKHRLRQLIDDTIGSVPADSSLINSVLEVCFGPSLLPKSISDVKYLVDFVETVMEALPANYRLGLAVGGFVAKHFTGYGAASTGTRFWASSVLINAIFRAVPVAPESVWLEGAGLLEKLHATEILKRFYQQAASVYPFSFKLWHAHLNYCKASGSNTESILESARQRGIELNLTPT
;
A
#
# COMPACT_ATOMS: atom_id res chain seq x y z
N MET A 1 -16.15 -26.72 -5.85
CA MET A 1 -17.49 -26.12 -6.08
C MET A 1 -17.59 -25.47 -7.46
N ALA A 2 -18.79 -25.04 -7.87
CA ALA A 2 -19.02 -24.33 -9.13
C ALA A 2 -18.15 -23.06 -9.26
N ALA A 3 -17.98 -22.30 -8.18
CA ALA A 3 -17.13 -21.10 -8.14
C ALA A 3 -15.66 -21.40 -8.48
N SER A 4 -15.08 -22.48 -7.96
CA SER A 4 -13.69 -22.88 -8.26
C SER A 4 -13.50 -23.33 -9.71
N LYS A 5 -14.55 -23.89 -10.34
CA LYS A 5 -14.54 -24.20 -11.78
C LYS A 5 -14.69 -22.94 -12.62
N ALA A 6 -15.55 -22.01 -12.21
CA ALA A 6 -15.73 -20.71 -12.87
C ALA A 6 -14.43 -19.88 -12.84
N LEU A 7 -13.73 -19.84 -11.70
CA LEU A 7 -12.43 -19.16 -11.58
C LEU A 7 -11.39 -19.72 -12.56
N LYS A 8 -11.31 -21.04 -12.71
CA LYS A 8 -10.37 -21.69 -13.65
C LYS A 8 -10.67 -21.40 -15.13
N LEU A 9 -11.90 -21.02 -15.44
CA LEU A 9 -12.36 -20.73 -16.81
C LEU A 9 -12.46 -19.22 -17.08
N ALA A 10 -12.31 -18.39 -16.04
CA ALA A 10 -12.44 -16.95 -16.15
C ALA A 10 -11.17 -16.35 -16.76
N HIS A 11 -11.36 -15.44 -17.72
CA HIS A 11 -10.28 -14.69 -18.35
C HIS A 11 -10.73 -13.26 -18.60
N GLY A 12 -9.78 -12.33 -18.65
CA GLY A 12 -10.04 -10.91 -18.93
C GLY A 12 -10.91 -10.25 -17.87
N GLU A 13 -11.88 -9.44 -18.29
CA GLU A 13 -12.71 -8.58 -17.42
C GLU A 13 -13.52 -9.35 -16.37
N TRP A 14 -13.87 -10.61 -16.64
CA TRP A 14 -14.66 -11.45 -15.73
C TRP A 14 -13.83 -12.08 -14.61
N TYR A 15 -12.50 -12.08 -14.77
CA TYR A 15 -11.60 -12.76 -13.84
C TYR A 15 -11.63 -12.13 -12.45
N GLU A 16 -11.58 -10.80 -12.37
CA GLU A 16 -11.67 -10.06 -11.11
C GLU A 16 -12.97 -10.37 -10.36
N HIS A 17 -14.10 -10.35 -11.08
CA HIS A 17 -15.40 -10.66 -10.49
C HIS A 17 -15.44 -12.09 -9.96
N CYS A 18 -14.97 -13.07 -10.74
CA CYS A 18 -14.92 -14.47 -10.32
C CYS A 18 -14.04 -14.70 -9.09
N ILE A 19 -12.88 -14.03 -9.00
CA ILE A 19 -12.03 -14.08 -7.81
C ILE A 19 -12.76 -13.53 -6.59
N ARG A 20 -13.42 -12.38 -6.73
CA ARG A 20 -14.12 -11.73 -5.62
C ARG A 20 -15.26 -12.59 -5.10
N GLU A 21 -16.06 -13.17 -5.99
CA GLU A 21 -17.12 -14.11 -5.63
C GLU A 21 -16.56 -15.37 -4.98
N HIS A 22 -15.47 -15.94 -5.52
CA HIS A 22 -14.82 -17.10 -4.92
C HIS A 22 -14.33 -16.81 -3.50
N ALA A 23 -13.72 -15.63 -3.27
CA ALA A 23 -13.30 -15.18 -1.96
C ALA A 23 -14.47 -14.96 -0.99
N ALA A 24 -15.57 -14.36 -1.47
CA ALA A 24 -16.78 -14.13 -0.66
C ALA A 24 -17.40 -15.46 -0.20
N ILE A 25 -17.57 -16.41 -1.13
CA ILE A 25 -18.12 -17.74 -0.82
C ILE A 25 -17.22 -18.45 0.19
N HIS A 26 -15.91 -18.43 -0.02
CA HIS A 26 -14.96 -19.06 0.89
C HIS A 26 -15.00 -18.44 2.29
N ALA A 27 -15.06 -17.12 2.39
CA ALA A 27 -15.20 -16.42 3.67
C ALA A 27 -16.47 -16.85 4.42
N LEU A 28 -17.61 -16.93 3.72
CA LEU A 28 -18.89 -17.39 4.30
C LEU A 28 -18.86 -18.86 4.72
N GLU A 29 -18.16 -19.72 3.99
CA GLU A 29 -17.98 -21.13 4.36
C GLU A 29 -17.12 -21.28 5.61
N LEU A 30 -16.08 -20.47 5.75
CA LEU A 30 -15.25 -20.44 6.95
C LEU A 30 -16.00 -19.91 8.17
N GLU A 31 -16.85 -18.89 8.02
CA GLU A 31 -17.72 -18.43 9.11
C GLU A 31 -18.67 -19.54 9.61
N LYS A 32 -19.16 -20.39 8.71
CA LYS A 32 -20.07 -21.49 9.05
C LYS A 32 -19.36 -22.71 9.64
N SER A 33 -18.11 -22.97 9.23
CA SER A 33 -17.40 -24.21 9.55
C SER A 33 -16.36 -24.07 10.65
N SER A 34 -15.81 -22.88 10.87
CA SER A 34 -14.76 -22.65 11.85
C SER A 34 -15.32 -22.10 13.16
N SER A 35 -14.86 -22.66 14.28
CA SER A 35 -15.19 -22.16 15.63
C SER A 35 -14.24 -21.07 16.11
N SER A 36 -13.17 -20.77 15.35
CA SER A 36 -12.11 -19.85 15.74
C SER A 36 -11.82 -18.83 14.64
N THR A 37 -11.93 -17.54 14.99
CA THR A 37 -11.61 -16.39 14.13
C THR A 37 -10.15 -16.43 13.63
N ASP A 38 -9.24 -17.01 14.40
CA ASP A 38 -7.83 -17.08 14.02
C ASP A 38 -7.57 -18.12 12.92
N ALA A 39 -8.23 -19.29 13.03
CA ALA A 39 -8.19 -20.31 11.98
C ALA A 39 -8.80 -19.78 10.67
N GLN A 40 -9.88 -19.00 10.78
CA GLN A 40 -10.50 -18.31 9.64
C GLN A 40 -9.54 -17.33 8.96
N THR A 41 -8.85 -16.52 9.77
CA THR A 41 -7.89 -15.53 9.28
C THR A 41 -6.74 -16.20 8.52
N ARG A 42 -6.15 -17.26 9.09
CA ARG A 42 -5.05 -18.00 8.45
C ARG A 42 -5.48 -18.64 7.13
N ALA A 43 -6.63 -19.30 7.09
CA ALA A 43 -7.14 -19.91 5.87
C ALA A 43 -7.39 -18.86 4.77
N THR A 44 -7.87 -17.68 5.16
CA THR A 44 -8.07 -16.55 4.24
C THR A 44 -6.75 -16.00 3.71
N PHE A 45 -5.73 -15.84 4.56
CA PHE A 45 -4.39 -15.44 4.12
C PHE A 45 -3.78 -16.46 3.15
N SER A 46 -3.88 -17.76 3.45
CA SER A 46 -3.41 -18.81 2.55
C SER A 46 -4.15 -18.80 1.20
N LEU A 47 -5.45 -18.53 1.18
CA LEU A 47 -6.22 -18.38 -0.06
C LEU A 47 -5.68 -17.24 -0.92
N ILE A 48 -5.44 -16.07 -0.31
CA ILE A 48 -4.96 -14.88 -1.01
C ILE A 48 -3.54 -15.08 -1.54
N ILE A 49 -2.67 -15.71 -0.75
CA ILE A 49 -1.33 -16.11 -1.21
C ILE A 49 -1.43 -17.08 -2.38
N GLY A 50 -2.40 -18.00 -2.36
CA GLY A 50 -2.69 -18.89 -3.49
C GLY A 50 -3.03 -18.11 -4.77
N TYR A 51 -3.85 -17.05 -4.68
CA TYR A 51 -4.14 -16.19 -5.84
C TYR A 51 -2.90 -15.46 -6.38
N LEU A 52 -1.97 -15.06 -5.49
CA LEU A 52 -0.72 -14.41 -5.89
C LEU A 52 0.26 -15.34 -6.60
N ALA A 53 0.29 -16.61 -6.20
CA ALA A 53 1.18 -17.62 -6.79
C ALA A 53 0.83 -17.92 -8.25
N ASP A 54 -0.45 -17.77 -8.64
CA ASP A 54 -0.87 -17.84 -10.03
C ASP A 54 -0.55 -16.51 -10.74
N HIS A 55 0.74 -16.26 -11.00
CA HIS A 55 1.28 -15.03 -11.60
C HIS A 55 0.63 -14.61 -12.95
N CYS A 56 -0.10 -15.50 -13.62
CA CYS A 56 -0.84 -15.21 -14.85
C CYS A 56 -2.03 -14.24 -14.65
N ASN A 57 -2.34 -13.87 -13.41
CA ASN A 57 -3.64 -13.28 -13.05
C ASN A 57 -3.56 -11.87 -12.46
N LEU A 58 -2.37 -11.35 -12.19
CA LEU A 58 -2.24 -9.97 -11.74
C LEU A 58 -2.39 -9.03 -12.95
N PRO A 59 -3.37 -8.09 -12.93
CA PRO A 59 -3.51 -7.14 -14.00
C PRO A 59 -2.25 -6.28 -14.06
N THR A 60 -1.50 -6.38 -15.16
CA THR A 60 -0.42 -5.44 -15.41
C THR A 60 -1.05 -4.15 -15.93
N ARG A 61 -0.82 -3.02 -15.25
CA ARG A 61 -1.20 -1.73 -15.85
C ARG A 61 -0.33 -1.51 -17.09
N GLU A 62 -0.89 -1.01 -18.17
CA GLU A 62 -0.07 -0.56 -19.30
C GLU A 62 0.24 0.92 -19.08
N LEU A 63 1.52 1.28 -18.90
CA LEU A 63 1.94 2.70 -18.71
C LEU A 63 1.76 3.55 -19.97
N LEU A 64 1.68 2.89 -21.13
CA LEU A 64 1.42 3.49 -22.42
C LEU A 64 0.16 2.85 -23.00
N SER A 65 -0.69 3.62 -23.68
CA SER A 65 -1.88 3.05 -24.28
C SER A 65 -1.50 1.86 -25.20
N ARG A 66 -2.26 0.77 -25.13
CA ARG A 66 -2.13 -0.39 -26.02
C ARG A 66 -1.94 0.01 -27.49
N ARG A 67 -2.68 1.04 -27.91
CA ARG A 67 -2.61 1.63 -29.25
C ARG A 67 -1.24 2.25 -29.56
N PHE A 68 -0.64 2.97 -28.61
CA PHE A 68 0.70 3.52 -28.74
C PHE A 68 1.74 2.41 -28.90
N CYS A 69 1.71 1.40 -28.02
CA CYS A 69 2.65 0.27 -28.09
C CYS A 69 2.50 -0.56 -29.38
N GLN A 70 1.27 -0.81 -29.83
CA GLN A 70 0.99 -1.52 -31.08
C GLN A 70 1.39 -0.74 -32.34
N ASN A 71 1.37 0.59 -32.28
CA ASN A 71 1.79 1.45 -33.39
C ASN A 71 3.31 1.50 -33.57
N ILE A 72 4.09 1.08 -32.57
CA ILE A 72 5.56 1.04 -32.66
C ILE A 72 5.99 -0.22 -33.42
N LYS A 73 6.19 -0.07 -34.73
CA LYS A 73 6.65 -1.15 -35.62
C LYS A 73 8.14 -1.46 -35.48
N LYS A 74 8.94 -0.54 -34.92
CA LYS A 74 10.39 -0.71 -34.78
C LYS A 74 10.72 -1.46 -33.48
N HIS A 75 11.18 -2.70 -33.60
CA HIS A 75 11.55 -3.56 -32.46
C HIS A 75 12.55 -2.91 -31.49
N ARG A 76 13.61 -2.29 -32.00
CA ARG A 76 14.62 -1.59 -31.17
C ARG A 76 14.03 -0.44 -30.35
N LEU A 77 13.04 0.26 -30.90
CA LEU A 77 12.37 1.35 -30.17
C LEU A 77 11.45 0.79 -29.09
N ARG A 78 10.81 -0.35 -29.35
CA ARG A 78 9.99 -1.05 -28.35
C ARG A 78 10.85 -1.58 -27.19
N GLN A 79 11.96 -2.25 -27.48
CA GLN A 79 12.92 -2.67 -26.47
C GLN A 79 13.44 -1.50 -25.65
N LEU A 80 13.84 -0.40 -26.31
CA LEU A 80 14.30 0.79 -25.60
C LEU A 80 13.21 1.35 -24.68
N ILE A 81 11.96 1.41 -25.13
CA ILE A 81 10.83 1.88 -24.31
C ILE A 81 10.60 0.93 -23.13
N ASP A 82 10.56 -0.38 -23.35
CA ASP A 82 10.38 -1.38 -22.30
C ASP A 82 11.54 -1.33 -21.28
N ASP A 83 12.77 -1.14 -21.75
CA ASP A 83 13.98 -0.99 -20.92
C ASP A 83 13.99 0.34 -20.14
N THR A 84 13.45 1.42 -20.73
CA THR A 84 13.43 2.77 -20.13
C THR A 84 12.28 2.92 -19.13
N ILE A 85 11.11 2.36 -19.45
CA ILE A 85 9.90 2.41 -18.62
C ILE A 85 9.96 1.32 -17.54
N GLY A 86 10.71 0.25 -17.77
CA GLY A 86 10.79 -0.90 -16.89
C GLY A 86 9.52 -1.76 -16.94
N SER A 87 9.54 -2.87 -16.20
CA SER A 87 8.33 -3.68 -15.97
C SER A 87 7.30 -2.86 -15.21
N VAL A 88 6.09 -2.75 -15.76
CA VAL A 88 5.02 -2.01 -15.08
C VAL A 88 4.67 -2.71 -13.76
N PRO A 89 4.58 -1.97 -12.64
CA PRO A 89 4.14 -2.56 -11.38
C PRO A 89 2.77 -3.24 -11.54
N ALA A 90 2.66 -4.46 -11.01
CA ALA A 90 1.40 -5.18 -10.97
C ALA A 90 0.32 -4.39 -10.20
N ASP A 91 -0.91 -4.39 -10.70
CA ASP A 91 -2.02 -3.68 -10.06
C ASP A 91 -2.41 -4.38 -8.75
N SER A 92 -2.37 -3.62 -7.66
CA SER A 92 -2.80 -4.10 -6.34
C SER A 92 -4.32 -4.03 -6.14
N SER A 93 -5.06 -3.43 -7.07
CA SER A 93 -6.53 -3.26 -6.99
C SER A 93 -7.28 -4.57 -6.79
N LEU A 94 -6.90 -5.63 -7.50
CA LEU A 94 -7.52 -6.94 -7.42
C LEU A 94 -7.37 -7.53 -6.01
N ILE A 95 -6.15 -7.60 -5.50
CA ILE A 95 -5.86 -8.16 -4.17
C ILE A 95 -6.50 -7.30 -3.07
N ASN A 96 -6.46 -5.98 -3.20
CA ASN A 96 -7.14 -5.08 -2.27
C ASN A 96 -8.66 -5.32 -2.28
N SER A 97 -9.27 -5.54 -3.45
CA SER A 97 -10.70 -5.84 -3.54
C SER A 97 -11.06 -7.19 -2.91
N VAL A 98 -10.19 -8.20 -3.04
CA VAL A 98 -10.34 -9.49 -2.35
C VAL A 98 -10.25 -9.31 -0.84
N LEU A 99 -9.25 -8.56 -0.38
CA LEU A 99 -9.11 -8.23 1.05
C LEU A 99 -10.32 -7.46 1.58
N GLU A 100 -10.88 -6.53 0.80
CA GLU A 100 -12.12 -5.81 1.15
C GLU A 100 -13.32 -6.75 1.28
N VAL A 101 -13.45 -7.73 0.39
CA VAL A 101 -14.52 -8.74 0.47
C VAL A 101 -14.37 -9.59 1.72
N CYS A 102 -13.14 -9.99 2.08
CA CYS A 102 -12.89 -10.88 3.21
C CYS A 102 -12.91 -10.18 4.58
N PHE A 103 -12.39 -8.95 4.67
CA PHE A 103 -12.17 -8.26 5.94
C PHE A 103 -12.86 -6.90 6.04
N GLY A 104 -13.51 -6.45 4.97
CA GLY A 104 -14.10 -5.13 4.87
C GLY A 104 -13.07 -4.05 4.53
N PRO A 105 -13.44 -2.76 4.68
CA PRO A 105 -12.61 -1.64 4.24
C PRO A 105 -11.26 -1.50 4.97
N SER A 106 -11.07 -2.22 6.09
CA SER A 106 -9.78 -2.25 6.80
C SER A 106 -8.70 -3.07 6.11
N LEU A 107 -9.05 -3.90 5.11
CA LEU A 107 -8.16 -4.86 4.42
C LEU A 107 -7.52 -5.94 5.31
N LEU A 108 -7.61 -5.78 6.63
CA LEU A 108 -7.07 -6.66 7.64
C LEU A 108 -8.17 -7.07 8.62
N PRO A 109 -8.05 -8.26 9.23
CA PRO A 109 -8.97 -8.71 10.27
C PRO A 109 -8.98 -7.77 11.47
N LYS A 110 -10.08 -7.80 12.24
CA LYS A 110 -10.25 -6.93 13.42
C LYS A 110 -9.25 -7.21 14.55
N SER A 111 -8.77 -8.44 14.63
CA SER A 111 -7.82 -8.90 15.64
C SER A 111 -7.02 -10.08 15.09
N ILE A 112 -5.76 -10.20 15.51
CA ILE A 112 -4.88 -11.30 15.15
C ILE A 112 -4.22 -11.78 16.44
N SER A 113 -4.24 -13.09 16.69
CA SER A 113 -3.67 -13.65 17.92
C SER A 113 -2.14 -13.72 17.86
N ASP A 114 -1.57 -13.97 16.68
CA ASP A 114 -0.14 -14.09 16.46
C ASP A 114 0.32 -13.18 15.31
N VAL A 115 1.16 -12.21 15.67
CA VAL A 115 1.74 -11.20 14.77
C VAL A 115 2.54 -11.83 13.66
N LYS A 116 3.13 -13.01 13.89
CA LYS A 116 3.92 -13.70 12.88
C LYS A 116 3.09 -13.99 11.62
N TYR A 117 1.83 -14.39 11.76
CA TYR A 117 0.98 -14.62 10.60
C TYR A 117 0.68 -13.35 9.81
N LEU A 118 0.52 -12.22 10.51
CA LEU A 118 0.36 -10.93 9.85
C LEU A 118 1.61 -10.57 9.06
N VAL A 119 2.79 -10.71 9.68
CA VAL A 119 4.08 -10.39 9.06
C VAL A 119 4.31 -11.26 7.84
N ASP A 120 4.23 -12.58 7.99
CA ASP A 120 4.47 -13.54 6.91
C ASP A 120 3.51 -13.29 5.73
N PHE A 121 2.23 -13.01 6.02
CA PHE A 121 1.24 -12.66 4.99
C PHE A 121 1.59 -11.36 4.26
N VAL A 122 1.84 -10.28 5.01
CA VAL A 122 2.10 -8.96 4.43
C VAL A 122 3.40 -8.95 3.64
N GLU A 123 4.47 -9.57 4.14
CA GLU A 123 5.73 -9.71 3.41
C GLU A 123 5.52 -10.45 2.09
N THR A 124 4.78 -11.56 2.10
CA THR A 124 4.46 -12.32 0.87
C THR A 124 3.69 -11.44 -0.13
N VAL A 125 2.69 -10.69 0.33
CA VAL A 125 1.92 -9.79 -0.55
C VAL A 125 2.79 -8.65 -1.07
N MET A 126 3.63 -8.06 -0.24
CA MET A 126 4.49 -6.93 -0.60
C MET A 126 5.69 -7.34 -1.46
N GLU A 127 6.12 -8.59 -1.39
CA GLU A 127 7.11 -9.16 -2.32
C GLU A 127 6.53 -9.20 -3.76
N ALA A 128 5.27 -9.62 -3.89
CA ALA A 128 4.58 -9.65 -5.18
C ALA A 128 4.07 -8.27 -5.63
N LEU A 129 3.59 -7.44 -4.69
CA LEU A 129 2.92 -6.16 -4.92
C LEU A 129 3.55 -5.04 -4.08
N PRO A 130 4.82 -4.69 -4.34
CA PRO A 130 5.59 -3.79 -3.47
C PRO A 130 5.09 -2.35 -3.46
N ALA A 131 4.20 -1.98 -4.38
CA ALA A 131 3.59 -0.66 -4.49
C ALA A 131 2.21 -0.55 -3.81
N ASN A 132 1.78 -1.59 -3.07
CA ASN A 132 0.44 -1.64 -2.46
C ASN A 132 0.32 -0.74 -1.22
N TYR A 133 0.30 0.57 -1.43
CA TYR A 133 0.18 1.54 -0.35
C TYR A 133 -1.12 1.43 0.44
N ARG A 134 -2.23 0.92 -0.15
CA ARG A 134 -3.49 0.73 0.59
C ARG A 134 -3.32 -0.33 1.68
N LEU A 135 -2.69 -1.45 1.36
CA LEU A 135 -2.32 -2.45 2.37
C LEU A 135 -1.29 -1.89 3.35
N GLY A 136 -0.31 -1.12 2.90
CA GLY A 136 0.65 -0.45 3.78
C GLY A 136 -0.01 0.46 4.83
N LEU A 137 -0.99 1.28 4.42
CA LEU A 137 -1.79 2.13 5.31
C LEU A 137 -2.62 1.29 6.29
N ALA A 138 -3.27 0.23 5.81
CA ALA A 138 -4.04 -0.69 6.64
C ALA A 138 -3.17 -1.34 7.73
N VAL A 139 -1.99 -1.83 7.37
CA VAL A 139 -1.02 -2.42 8.31
C VAL A 139 -0.54 -1.38 9.31
N GLY A 140 -0.16 -0.18 8.86
CA GLY A 140 0.26 0.90 9.74
C GLY A 140 -0.83 1.29 10.74
N GLY A 141 -2.08 1.42 10.28
CA GLY A 141 -3.24 1.72 11.12
C GLY A 141 -3.55 0.62 12.13
N PHE A 142 -3.51 -0.65 11.69
CA PHE A 142 -3.68 -1.81 12.57
C PHE A 142 -2.60 -1.83 13.66
N VAL A 143 -1.33 -1.67 13.28
CA VAL A 143 -0.22 -1.74 14.23
C VAL A 143 -0.25 -0.56 15.21
N ALA A 144 -0.53 0.66 14.73
CA ALA A 144 -0.68 1.84 15.58
C ALA A 144 -1.80 1.69 16.62
N LYS A 145 -2.86 0.94 16.29
CA LYS A 145 -3.99 0.70 17.20
C LYS A 145 -3.70 -0.40 18.23
N HIS A 146 -3.01 -1.47 17.83
CA HIS A 146 -2.89 -2.69 18.63
C HIS A 146 -1.53 -2.87 19.33
N PHE A 147 -0.48 -2.15 18.91
CA PHE A 147 0.90 -2.30 19.43
C PHE A 147 1.44 -1.00 20.03
N THR A 148 0.71 -0.45 21.01
CA THR A 148 1.08 0.82 21.68
C THR A 148 2.08 0.65 22.83
N GLY A 149 2.38 -0.59 23.25
CA GLY A 149 3.30 -0.88 24.34
C GLY A 149 4.77 -0.52 24.02
N TYR A 150 5.57 -0.27 25.05
CA TYR A 150 7.00 0.02 24.93
C TYR A 150 7.90 -1.23 24.93
N GLY A 151 7.30 -2.43 24.97
CA GLY A 151 8.05 -3.69 24.93
C GLY A 151 8.81 -3.88 23.61
N ALA A 152 9.92 -4.63 23.64
CA ALA A 152 10.76 -4.88 22.47
C ALA A 152 9.98 -5.46 21.28
N ALA A 153 9.03 -6.36 21.53
CA ALA A 153 8.15 -6.92 20.50
C ALA A 153 7.28 -5.83 19.83
N SER A 154 6.59 -4.99 20.61
CA SER A 154 5.77 -3.89 20.09
C SER A 154 6.59 -2.84 19.35
N THR A 155 7.80 -2.52 19.82
CA THR A 155 8.72 -1.62 19.12
C THR A 155 9.19 -2.21 17.79
N GLY A 156 9.56 -3.50 17.77
CA GLY A 156 9.92 -4.21 16.54
C GLY A 156 8.78 -4.23 15.52
N THR A 157 7.54 -4.53 15.95
CA THR A 157 6.36 -4.54 15.08
C THR A 157 6.05 -3.15 14.52
N ARG A 158 6.18 -2.08 15.31
CA ARG A 158 6.00 -0.70 14.84
C ARG A 158 7.06 -0.31 13.81
N PHE A 159 8.32 -0.69 14.03
CA PHE A 159 9.41 -0.44 13.09
C PHE A 159 9.19 -1.17 11.76
N TRP A 160 8.80 -2.45 11.82
CA TRP A 160 8.43 -3.24 10.65
C TRP A 160 7.29 -2.60 9.87
N ALA A 161 6.19 -2.26 10.53
CA ALA A 161 5.03 -1.62 9.89
C ALA A 161 5.38 -0.28 9.25
N SER A 162 6.25 0.51 9.90
CA SER A 162 6.77 1.77 9.35
C SER A 162 7.56 1.53 8.06
N SER A 163 8.39 0.48 8.04
CA SER A 163 9.20 0.10 6.87
C SER A 163 8.33 -0.35 5.70
N VAL A 164 7.32 -1.19 5.96
CA VAL A 164 6.34 -1.63 4.96
C VAL A 164 5.60 -0.43 4.36
N LEU A 165 5.09 0.47 5.22
CA LEU A 165 4.35 1.66 4.79
C LEU A 165 5.19 2.58 3.90
N ILE A 166 6.42 2.89 4.32
CA ILE A 166 7.32 3.77 3.57
C ILE A 166 7.65 3.15 2.21
N ASN A 167 8.03 1.87 2.20
CA ASN A 167 8.38 1.17 0.96
C ASN A 167 7.20 1.14 0.00
N ALA A 168 5.99 0.86 0.49
CA ALA A 168 4.78 0.80 -0.33
C ALA A 168 4.43 2.15 -0.96
N ILE A 169 4.53 3.24 -0.20
CA ILE A 169 4.28 4.60 -0.70
C ILE A 169 5.35 5.02 -1.72
N PHE A 170 6.63 4.74 -1.44
CA PHE A 170 7.74 5.16 -2.31
C PHE A 170 7.74 4.43 -3.65
N ARG A 171 7.25 3.19 -3.67
CA ARG A 171 7.18 2.36 -4.87
C ARG A 171 5.88 2.54 -5.68
N ALA A 172 4.92 3.32 -5.20
CA ALA A 172 3.69 3.60 -5.92
C ALA A 172 3.92 4.53 -7.12
N VAL A 173 3.55 4.08 -8.33
CA VAL A 173 3.68 4.82 -9.60
C VAL A 173 2.28 5.15 -10.18
N PRO A 174 2.09 6.31 -10.84
CA PRO A 174 2.97 7.49 -10.86
C PRO A 174 2.69 8.30 -9.59
N VAL A 175 3.38 7.96 -8.50
CA VAL A 175 3.27 8.57 -7.18
C VAL A 175 1.91 8.37 -6.49
N ALA A 176 1.93 7.75 -5.31
CA ALA A 176 0.75 7.70 -4.44
C ALA A 176 0.18 9.12 -4.20
N PRO A 177 -1.15 9.32 -4.25
CA PRO A 177 -1.76 10.65 -4.10
C PRO A 177 -1.23 11.43 -2.88
N GLU A 178 -1.18 12.75 -2.96
CA GLU A 178 -0.76 13.63 -1.85
C GLU A 178 -1.40 13.25 -0.51
N SER A 179 -2.69 12.92 -0.51
CA SER A 179 -3.43 12.49 0.69
C SER A 179 -2.82 11.25 1.35
N VAL A 180 -2.29 10.32 0.57
CA VAL A 180 -1.63 9.09 1.05
C VAL A 180 -0.32 9.43 1.77
N TRP A 181 0.42 10.43 1.30
CA TRP A 181 1.63 10.90 1.98
C TRP A 181 1.30 11.56 3.32
N LEU A 182 0.25 12.39 3.37
CA LEU A 182 -0.22 13.01 4.61
C LEU A 182 -0.71 11.95 5.62
N GLU A 183 -1.52 11.00 5.16
CA GLU A 183 -2.01 9.90 6.00
C GLU A 183 -0.86 9.01 6.48
N GLY A 184 0.07 8.67 5.59
CA GLY A 184 1.26 7.89 5.91
C GLY A 184 2.13 8.57 6.95
N ALA A 185 2.35 9.88 6.83
CA ALA A 185 3.10 10.67 7.82
C ALA A 185 2.42 10.63 9.21
N GLY A 186 1.10 10.80 9.26
CA GLY A 186 0.33 10.73 10.50
C GLY A 186 0.36 9.33 11.14
N LEU A 187 0.44 8.26 10.35
CA LEU A 187 0.64 6.90 10.85
C LEU A 187 2.07 6.69 11.36
N LEU A 188 3.10 7.16 10.65
CA LEU A 188 4.50 7.06 11.08
C LEU A 188 4.73 7.75 12.43
N GLU A 189 4.06 8.88 12.68
CA GLU A 189 4.08 9.54 13.99
C GLU A 189 3.49 8.63 15.09
N LYS A 190 2.32 8.03 14.84
CA LYS A 190 1.69 7.07 15.78
C LYS A 190 2.49 5.79 15.98
N LEU A 191 3.29 5.40 14.99
CA LEU A 191 4.22 4.27 15.07
C LEU A 191 5.54 4.64 15.76
N HIS A 192 5.72 5.91 16.18
CA HIS A 192 6.94 6.44 16.79
C HIS A 192 8.18 6.37 15.89
N ALA A 193 8.00 6.44 14.57
CA ALA A 193 9.09 6.50 13.59
C ALA A 193 9.61 7.93 13.37
N THR A 194 9.82 8.68 14.46
CA THR A 194 10.11 10.13 14.44
C THR A 194 11.37 10.47 13.65
N GLU A 195 12.45 9.71 13.80
CA GLU A 195 13.70 9.96 13.06
C GLU A 195 13.53 9.87 11.54
N ILE A 196 12.65 8.97 11.09
CA ILE A 196 12.41 8.70 9.67
C ILE A 196 11.38 9.69 9.09
N LEU A 197 10.47 10.19 9.93
CA LEU A 197 9.38 11.08 9.54
C LEU A 197 9.88 12.38 8.88
N LYS A 198 10.99 12.95 9.35
CA LYS A 198 11.61 14.13 8.70
C LYS A 198 12.02 13.83 7.26
N ARG A 199 12.71 12.71 7.03
CA ARG A 199 13.15 12.29 5.69
C ARG A 199 11.95 11.95 4.80
N PHE A 200 10.92 11.35 5.39
CA PHE A 200 9.66 11.07 4.71
C PHE A 200 9.00 12.36 4.19
N TYR A 201 8.89 13.41 5.01
CA TYR A 201 8.37 14.70 4.57
C TYR A 201 9.24 15.38 3.51
N GLN A 202 10.57 15.31 3.64
CA GLN A 202 11.49 15.83 2.63
C GLN A 202 11.28 15.15 1.26
N GLN A 203 11.08 13.83 1.27
CA GLN A 203 10.74 13.09 0.06
C GLN A 203 9.34 13.44 -0.45
N ALA A 204 8.34 13.56 0.42
CA ALA A 204 7.00 13.95 0.03
C ALA A 204 6.98 15.32 -0.67
N ALA A 205 7.76 16.27 -0.14
CA ALA A 205 7.89 17.62 -0.70
C ALA A 205 8.71 17.67 -1.99
N SER A 206 9.63 16.72 -2.23
CA SER A 206 10.32 16.62 -3.52
C SER A 206 9.41 16.07 -4.61
N VAL A 207 8.53 15.15 -4.22
CA VAL A 207 7.53 14.51 -5.07
C VAL A 207 6.34 15.43 -5.38
N TYR A 208 5.87 16.18 -4.38
CA TYR A 208 4.77 17.15 -4.48
C TYR A 208 5.27 18.57 -4.15
N PRO A 209 6.13 19.16 -5.00
CA PRO A 209 6.79 20.43 -4.70
C PRO A 209 5.83 21.61 -4.53
N PHE A 210 4.62 21.51 -5.09
CA PHE A 210 3.60 22.56 -5.03
C PHE A 210 2.48 22.31 -4.01
N SER A 211 2.57 21.23 -3.20
CA SER A 211 1.53 20.92 -2.20
C SER A 211 1.66 21.81 -0.96
N PHE A 212 0.76 22.78 -0.84
CA PHE A 212 0.66 23.61 0.36
C PHE A 212 0.51 22.78 1.65
N LYS A 213 -0.33 21.75 1.62
CA LYS A 213 -0.64 20.93 2.81
C LYS A 213 0.57 20.12 3.27
N LEU A 214 1.35 19.53 2.36
CA LEU A 214 2.55 18.78 2.72
C LEU A 214 3.63 19.67 3.30
N TRP A 215 3.88 20.83 2.69
CA TRP A 215 4.85 21.79 3.21
C TRP A 215 4.45 22.31 4.59
N HIS A 216 3.16 22.60 4.81
CA HIS A 216 2.65 23.02 6.11
C HIS A 216 2.75 21.89 7.16
N ALA A 217 2.43 20.65 6.80
CA ALA A 217 2.57 19.49 7.69
C ALA A 217 4.04 19.26 8.08
N HIS A 218 4.96 19.34 7.11
CA HIS A 218 6.39 19.23 7.35
C HIS A 218 6.90 20.34 8.29
N LEU A 219 6.49 21.58 8.07
CA LEU A 219 6.85 22.72 8.91
C LEU A 219 6.33 22.53 10.34
N ASN A 220 5.07 22.15 10.51
CA ASN A 220 4.46 21.90 11.83
C ASN A 220 5.21 20.80 12.59
N TYR A 221 5.56 19.72 11.91
CA TYR A 221 6.37 18.65 12.49
C TYR A 221 7.75 19.13 12.93
N CYS A 222 8.44 19.93 12.11
CA CYS A 222 9.75 20.49 12.47
C CYS A 222 9.67 21.48 13.62
N LYS A 223 8.61 22.30 13.70
CA LYS A 223 8.36 23.18 14.84
C LYS A 223 8.15 22.38 16.12
N ALA A 224 7.31 21.34 16.08
CA ALA A 224 7.02 20.49 17.23
C ALA A 224 8.26 19.71 17.71
N SER A 225 9.15 19.32 16.80
CA SER A 225 10.40 18.61 17.14
C SER A 225 11.57 19.54 17.52
N GLY A 226 11.38 20.87 17.52
CA GLY A 226 12.46 21.83 17.80
C GLY A 226 13.57 21.88 16.72
N SER A 227 13.29 21.39 15.51
CA SER A 227 14.22 21.44 14.39
C SER A 227 14.30 22.84 13.77
N ASN A 228 15.43 23.16 13.12
CA ASN A 228 15.54 24.39 12.31
C ASN A 228 14.49 24.36 11.17
N THR A 229 13.70 25.42 11.07
CA THR A 229 12.61 25.58 10.09
C THR A 229 12.92 26.56 8.96
N GLU A 230 14.01 27.33 9.07
CA GLU A 230 14.36 28.37 8.09
C GLU A 230 14.58 27.78 6.68
N SER A 231 15.32 26.67 6.59
CA SER A 231 15.57 26.00 5.31
C SER A 231 14.31 25.45 4.66
N ILE A 232 13.31 25.05 5.46
CA ILE A 232 12.00 24.57 4.97
C ILE A 232 11.19 25.75 4.42
N LEU A 233 11.15 26.86 5.15
CA LEU A 233 10.46 28.09 4.73
C LEU A 233 11.06 28.65 3.44
N GLU A 234 12.39 28.67 3.32
CA GLU A 234 13.07 29.12 2.12
C GLU A 234 12.82 28.18 0.93
N SER A 235 12.92 26.87 1.14
CA SER A 235 12.67 25.87 0.10
C SER A 235 11.23 25.89 -0.42
N ALA A 236 10.26 26.17 0.45
CA ALA A 236 8.85 26.35 0.08
C ALA A 236 8.67 27.66 -0.71
N ARG A 237 9.28 28.77 -0.26
CA ARG A 237 9.22 30.06 -0.95
C ARG A 237 9.81 30.01 -2.35
N GLN A 238 10.94 29.31 -2.54
CA GLN A 238 11.55 29.09 -3.86
C GLN A 238 10.61 28.35 -4.83
N ARG A 239 9.63 27.60 -4.30
CA ARG A 239 8.60 26.89 -5.07
C ARG A 239 7.27 27.67 -5.15
N GLY A 240 7.26 28.93 -4.69
CA GLY A 240 6.08 29.79 -4.71
C GLY A 240 5.07 29.52 -3.60
N ILE A 241 5.48 28.86 -2.50
CA ILE A 241 4.61 28.52 -1.38
C ILE A 241 4.89 29.41 -0.18
N GLU A 242 3.89 30.15 0.25
CA GLU A 242 3.94 31.03 1.42
C GLU A 242 3.31 30.38 2.65
N LEU A 243 4.14 29.74 3.49
CA LEU A 243 3.68 29.01 4.68
C LEU A 243 3.28 29.90 5.88
N ASN A 244 3.27 31.23 5.70
CA ASN A 244 2.82 32.20 6.70
C ASN A 244 1.29 32.40 6.70
N LEU A 245 0.60 31.85 5.70
CA LEU A 245 -0.86 31.86 5.59
C LEU A 245 -1.42 30.58 6.23
N THR A 246 -2.50 30.67 7.00
CA THR A 246 -3.17 29.48 7.53
C THR A 246 -3.89 28.74 6.40
N PRO A 247 -3.84 27.39 6.34
CA PRO A 247 -4.60 26.64 5.35
C PRO A 247 -6.10 26.93 5.47
N THR A 248 -6.73 27.37 4.38
CA THR A 248 -8.19 27.43 4.21
C THR A 248 -8.77 26.07 3.87
#